data_AF-A0A1X6NWF4-F1
#
_entry.id   AF-A0A1X6NWF4-F1
#
_cell.length_a   1.000
_cell.length_b   1.000
_cell.length_c   1.000
_cell.angle_alpha   90.00
_cell.angle_beta   90.00
_cell.angle_gamma   90.00
#
_symmetry.space_group_name_H-M   'P 1'
#
loop_
_entity.id
_entity.type
_entity.pdbx_description
1 polymer ?
#
loop_
_entity_poly.entity_id
_entity_poly.type
_entity_poly.pdbx_seq_one_letter_code
_entity_poly.pdbx_strand_id
1 'polypeptide(L)'
;MADQVPMPADVTAPLASSMSSSSSAPLKGEHVSLKVGDSGLSVAVIGNGVYGRAFARRMAAIGVPVILGTRSPPSATSTAPTWALPCTVTVISEALSSSTVVILAIPHTAAAAFVREHGAGLGGKVLVDVANPVAPSFGTTMRTLWAKAMGKPSATTTASAAAAAIPPPSADDSDDVMVDKAAAVAAADPLASTAERLAAVVAAEGLSSTPVVKAFNNVSAYALDEAAAQTPPPTVMIASEDSDAKAAVGDLARRMGLPVLDAGGLIAARTAEATVHRFFDGWVAAVVVTTILLLACSIYWSQRYFAEGRATTALWYAWLLQPVGHIAMVLLALTFLPGSLAAALQLARGTAKRPFPAWLASWMAIRKQLGMAGWFLATLHAIAGALHGAPKRANDPTYDAYTYIAFGVLAYGAFLLVAMASNPAVASGLSWTEFKTIFSGLGLLTMALTLVHVGVFIKLLSKFVDQFNNPVLPVFLAFGVLSVAAVAMALCKLPPLSIAIKRVRAR
;
A
#
# COMPACT_ATOMS: atom_id res chain seq x y z
N MET A 1 -56.35 -30.83 -13.25
CA MET A 1 -55.39 -31.79 -12.71
C MET A 1 -54.00 -31.25 -13.06
N ALA A 2 -53.51 -30.16 -12.48
CA ALA A 2 -53.45 -29.79 -11.07
C ALA A 2 -52.87 -30.93 -10.23
N ASP A 3 -51.57 -30.87 -9.98
CA ASP A 3 -51.02 -31.00 -8.62
C ASP A 3 -49.71 -30.21 -8.53
N GLN A 4 -49.86 -29.02 -7.94
CA GLN A 4 -48.80 -28.26 -7.28
C GLN A 4 -48.81 -28.62 -5.78
N VAL A 5 -47.73 -28.20 -5.09
CA VAL A 5 -47.63 -27.89 -3.64
C VAL A 5 -47.17 -29.07 -2.76
N PRO A 6 -46.38 -28.89 -1.65
CA PRO A 6 -45.96 -27.63 -0.99
C PRO A 6 -44.45 -27.40 -0.73
N MET A 7 -44.10 -26.10 -0.68
CA MET A 7 -43.07 -25.53 0.20
C MET A 7 -43.50 -25.64 1.68
N PRO A 8 -42.59 -25.89 2.63
CA PRO A 8 -42.83 -25.54 4.03
C PRO A 8 -42.44 -24.09 4.31
N ALA A 9 -43.34 -23.39 4.99
CA ALA A 9 -43.21 -22.03 5.49
C ALA A 9 -42.35 -21.94 6.76
N ASP A 10 -41.77 -20.75 6.94
CA ASP A 10 -41.38 -20.08 8.19
C ASP A 10 -40.85 -20.92 9.36
N VAL A 11 -39.54 -20.78 9.59
CA VAL A 11 -39.02 -20.57 10.95
C VAL A 11 -38.13 -19.34 10.93
N THR A 12 -38.75 -18.18 11.08
CA THR A 12 -38.12 -16.95 11.54
C THR A 12 -37.67 -17.12 12.99
N ALA A 13 -36.36 -17.29 13.21
CA ALA A 13 -35.73 -16.99 14.49
C ALA A 13 -34.23 -16.71 14.26
N PRO A 14 -33.71 -15.51 14.56
CA PRO A 14 -32.28 -15.27 14.52
C PRO A 14 -31.62 -15.99 15.70
N LEU A 15 -30.67 -16.87 15.40
CA LEU A 15 -29.74 -17.42 16.39
C LEU A 15 -28.88 -16.27 16.95
N ALA A 16 -29.36 -15.68 18.04
CA ALA A 16 -28.56 -14.94 18.98
C ALA A 16 -27.59 -15.92 19.66
N SER A 17 -26.42 -16.13 19.06
CA SER A 17 -25.31 -16.79 19.75
C SER A 17 -24.54 -15.74 20.53
N SER A 18 -24.72 -15.78 21.84
CA SER A 18 -23.97 -15.09 22.88
C SER A 18 -22.45 -15.17 22.63
N MET A 19 -21.85 -14.10 22.15
CA MET A 19 -20.45 -13.81 22.44
C MET A 19 -20.43 -13.12 23.80
N SER A 20 -20.07 -13.89 24.83
CA SER A 20 -19.76 -13.33 26.13
C SER A 20 -18.59 -12.37 25.97
N SER A 21 -18.81 -11.13 26.37
CA SER A 21 -17.77 -10.13 26.57
C SER A 21 -16.79 -10.65 27.62
N SER A 22 -15.62 -11.11 27.16
CA SER A 22 -14.47 -11.23 28.05
C SER A 22 -14.06 -9.81 28.45
N SER A 23 -14.51 -9.43 29.65
CA SER A 23 -14.07 -8.25 30.41
C SER A 23 -12.55 -8.17 30.39
N SER A 24 -12.01 -7.28 29.55
CA SER A 24 -10.65 -6.79 29.70
C SER A 24 -10.68 -5.71 30.76
N ALA A 25 -9.92 -5.90 31.84
CA ALA A 25 -9.83 -4.97 32.96
C ALA A 25 -9.57 -3.53 32.48
N PRO A 26 -10.24 -2.51 33.06
CA PRO A 26 -10.04 -1.13 32.66
C PRO A 26 -8.66 -0.65 33.09
N LEU A 27 -7.88 -0.16 32.12
CA LEU A 27 -6.68 0.62 32.41
C LEU A 27 -7.11 1.91 33.10
N LYS A 28 -6.56 2.11 34.30
CA LYS A 28 -6.90 3.19 35.24
C LYS A 28 -6.28 4.49 34.73
N GLY A 29 -7.13 5.35 34.19
CA GLY A 29 -6.88 6.73 33.79
C GLY A 29 -8.23 7.43 33.65
N GLU A 30 -8.30 8.73 33.84
CA GLU A 30 -9.55 9.48 33.80
C GLU A 30 -10.11 9.51 32.37
N HIS A 31 -11.08 8.62 32.07
CA HIS A 31 -11.66 8.46 30.73
C HIS A 31 -12.61 9.61 30.41
N VAL A 32 -12.44 10.27 29.26
CA VAL A 32 -13.39 11.27 28.76
C VAL A 32 -14.60 10.54 28.16
N SER A 33 -15.66 10.36 28.95
CA SER A 33 -16.90 9.73 28.48
C SER A 33 -17.66 10.65 27.52
N LEU A 34 -17.42 10.49 26.22
CA LEU A 34 -18.21 11.13 25.16
C LEU A 34 -19.40 10.23 24.82
N LYS A 35 -20.53 10.41 25.50
CA LYS A 35 -21.80 9.78 25.09
C LYS A 35 -22.29 10.42 23.80
N VAL A 36 -22.17 9.70 22.69
CA VAL A 36 -22.79 10.07 21.40
C VAL A 36 -24.29 9.68 21.45
N GLY A 37 -25.08 10.49 22.15
CA GLY A 37 -26.52 10.63 21.94
C GLY A 37 -26.79 11.99 21.28
N ASP A 38 -28.00 12.23 20.76
CA ASP A 38 -28.40 13.38 19.93
C ASP A 38 -28.20 14.81 20.51
N SER A 39 -27.44 14.97 21.59
CA SER A 39 -27.06 16.24 22.21
C SER A 39 -25.61 16.18 22.71
N GLY A 40 -24.62 16.63 21.92
CA GLY A 40 -23.29 16.93 22.48
C GLY A 40 -22.05 16.96 21.57
N LEU A 41 -22.10 16.49 20.31
CA LEU A 41 -20.91 16.53 19.43
C LEU A 41 -20.84 17.86 18.67
N SER A 42 -19.98 18.76 19.12
CA SER A 42 -19.67 20.02 18.43
C SER A 42 -18.21 20.06 18.01
N VAL A 43 -17.97 20.42 16.75
CA VAL A 43 -16.64 20.32 16.13
C VAL A 43 -16.06 21.70 15.88
N ALA A 44 -14.89 21.97 16.44
CA ALA A 44 -14.07 23.10 16.04
C ALA A 44 -13.10 22.66 14.94
N VAL A 45 -13.10 23.34 13.80
CA VAL A 45 -12.06 23.19 12.77
C VAL A 45 -11.10 24.35 12.90
N ILE A 46 -9.84 24.07 13.19
CA ILE A 46 -8.81 25.10 13.36
C ILE A 46 -8.05 25.26 12.06
N GLY A 47 -8.13 26.46 11.48
CA GLY A 47 -7.43 26.82 10.24
C GLY A 47 -8.39 26.96 9.05
N ASN A 48 -8.41 28.15 8.45
CA ASN A 48 -9.26 28.47 7.30
C ASN A 48 -8.59 28.18 5.94
N GLY A 49 -7.67 27.22 5.87
CA GLY A 49 -7.05 26.78 4.62
C GLY A 49 -8.01 25.97 3.74
N VAL A 50 -7.52 25.48 2.58
CA VAL A 50 -8.33 24.67 1.64
C VAL A 50 -8.95 23.46 2.35
N TYR A 51 -8.15 22.74 3.14
CA TYR A 51 -8.62 21.55 3.87
C TYR A 51 -9.65 21.89 4.94
N GLY A 52 -9.36 22.85 5.82
CA GLY A 52 -10.26 23.21 6.91
C GLY A 52 -11.61 23.74 6.42
N ARG A 53 -11.62 24.51 5.33
CA ARG A 53 -12.87 24.96 4.69
C ARG A 53 -13.68 23.79 4.14
N ALA A 54 -13.04 22.87 3.42
CA ALA A 54 -13.73 21.71 2.86
C ALA A 54 -14.30 20.80 3.97
N PHE A 55 -13.53 20.59 5.03
CA PHE A 55 -13.98 19.84 6.20
C PHE A 55 -15.20 20.51 6.86
N ALA A 56 -15.14 21.82 7.10
CA ALA A 56 -16.26 22.57 7.67
C ALA A 56 -17.51 22.57 6.77
N ARG A 57 -17.36 22.68 5.45
CA ARG A 57 -18.50 22.53 4.51
C ARG A 57 -19.13 21.15 4.60
N ARG A 58 -18.31 20.10 4.60
CA ARG A 58 -18.79 18.72 4.69
C ARG A 58 -19.58 18.50 5.97
N MET A 59 -19.06 19.00 7.09
CA MET A 59 -19.68 18.93 8.40
C MET A 59 -21.04 19.64 8.47
N ALA A 60 -21.10 20.87 7.96
CA ALA A 60 -22.34 21.61 7.87
C ALA A 60 -23.37 20.91 6.96
N ALA A 61 -22.92 20.34 5.83
CA ALA A 61 -23.79 19.63 4.90
C ALA A 61 -24.42 18.35 5.50
N ILE A 62 -23.74 17.69 6.45
CA ILE A 62 -24.27 16.52 7.17
C ILE A 62 -25.00 16.91 8.48
N GLY A 63 -25.20 18.21 8.72
CA GLY A 63 -25.93 18.70 9.89
C GLY A 63 -25.18 18.59 11.23
N VAL A 64 -23.87 18.37 11.22
CA VAL A 64 -23.08 18.35 12.47
C VAL A 64 -22.66 19.78 12.84
N PRO A 65 -22.93 20.25 14.08
CA PRO A 65 -22.53 21.57 14.52
C PRO A 65 -21.02 21.77 14.38
N VAL A 66 -20.63 22.74 13.54
CA VAL A 66 -19.23 23.03 13.23
C VAL A 66 -18.95 24.52 13.34
N ILE A 67 -17.81 24.85 13.94
CA ILE A 67 -17.31 26.22 14.07
C ILE A 67 -15.90 26.25 13.48
N LEU A 68 -15.63 27.19 12.57
CA LEU A 68 -14.30 27.39 12.02
C LEU A 68 -13.54 28.44 12.84
N GLY A 69 -12.49 28.01 13.55
CA GLY A 69 -11.58 28.88 14.27
C GLY A 69 -10.47 29.40 13.35
N THR A 70 -10.29 30.73 13.31
CA THR A 70 -9.22 31.40 12.56
C THR A 70 -8.60 32.53 13.39
N ARG A 71 -7.36 32.90 13.05
CA ARG A 71 -6.66 34.04 13.68
C ARG A 71 -7.30 35.39 13.30
N SER A 72 -7.91 35.46 12.13
CA SER A 72 -8.49 36.70 11.59
C SER A 72 -9.87 36.37 10.99
N PRO A 73 -10.93 36.33 11.81
CA PRO A 73 -12.29 36.09 11.32
C PRO A 73 -12.78 37.30 10.50
N PRO A 74 -13.64 37.07 9.50
CA PRO A 74 -14.25 38.16 8.74
C PRO A 74 -15.10 39.04 9.68
N SER A 75 -14.91 40.35 9.62
CA SER A 75 -15.70 41.29 10.44
C SER A 75 -17.16 41.30 9.99
N ALA A 76 -18.09 41.43 10.95
CA ALA A 76 -19.53 41.49 10.69
C ALA A 76 -19.96 42.61 9.72
N THR A 77 -19.12 43.65 9.56
CA THR A 77 -19.31 44.80 8.67
C THR A 77 -18.65 44.65 7.29
N SER A 78 -17.90 43.58 7.04
CA SER A 78 -17.23 43.33 5.75
C SER A 78 -18.10 42.48 4.81
N THR A 79 -17.98 42.69 3.49
CA THR A 79 -18.62 41.82 2.50
C THR A 79 -18.19 40.39 2.75
N ALA A 80 -19.15 39.47 2.87
CA ALA A 80 -18.88 38.07 3.15
C ALA A 80 -17.83 37.54 2.15
N PRO A 81 -16.77 36.89 2.62
CA PRO A 81 -15.70 36.44 1.74
C PRO A 81 -16.27 35.46 0.70
N THR A 82 -15.66 35.39 -0.48
CA THR A 82 -16.06 34.44 -1.54
C THR A 82 -16.02 32.98 -1.09
N TRP A 83 -15.29 32.69 -0.01
CA TRP A 83 -15.21 31.39 0.62
C TRP A 83 -16.19 31.19 1.78
N ALA A 84 -17.16 32.10 1.97
CA ALA A 84 -18.12 32.04 3.06
C ALA A 84 -18.72 30.63 3.20
N LEU A 85 -18.71 30.15 4.44
CA LEU A 85 -19.09 28.79 4.77
C LEU A 85 -20.50 28.79 5.35
N PRO A 86 -21.25 27.69 5.19
CA PRO A 86 -22.49 27.46 5.91
C PRO A 86 -22.23 27.12 7.40
N CYS A 87 -21.29 27.80 8.05
CA CYS A 87 -20.94 27.61 9.45
C CYS A 87 -20.40 28.91 10.06
N THR A 88 -20.47 29.01 11.39
CA THR A 88 -19.92 30.15 12.12
C THR A 88 -18.39 30.17 12.00
N VAL A 89 -17.82 31.34 11.74
CA VAL A 89 -16.37 31.57 11.68
C VAL A 89 -16.00 32.56 12.78
N THR A 90 -15.16 32.14 13.73
CA THR A 90 -14.83 32.93 14.93
C THR A 90 -13.33 32.94 15.20
N VAL A 91 -12.93 33.67 16.25
CA VAL A 91 -11.58 33.54 16.81
C VAL A 91 -11.38 32.16 17.44
N ILE A 92 -10.14 31.68 17.47
CA ILE A 92 -9.80 30.33 17.93
C ILE A 92 -10.32 30.03 19.35
N SER A 93 -10.16 30.97 20.30
CA SER A 93 -10.60 30.78 21.69
C SER A 93 -12.11 30.52 21.82
N GLU A 94 -12.91 31.25 21.04
CA GLU A 94 -14.37 31.08 20.99
C GLU A 94 -14.75 29.74 20.36
N ALA A 95 -14.11 29.37 19.24
CA ALA A 95 -14.32 28.07 18.61
C ALA A 95 -14.03 26.90 19.57
N LEU A 96 -12.93 26.99 20.34
CA LEU A 96 -12.57 25.97 21.32
C LEU A 96 -13.60 25.87 22.46
N SER A 97 -14.09 27.01 22.96
CA SER A 97 -15.07 27.03 24.07
C SER A 97 -16.37 26.28 23.76
N SER A 98 -16.78 26.26 22.50
CA SER A 98 -18.06 25.70 22.04
C SER A 98 -17.93 24.33 21.37
N SER A 99 -16.77 23.66 21.50
CA SER A 99 -16.48 22.38 20.84
C SER A 99 -16.09 21.27 21.81
N THR A 100 -16.39 20.02 21.46
CA THR A 100 -15.91 18.81 22.16
C THR A 100 -14.84 18.07 21.35
N VAL A 101 -14.83 18.25 20.02
CA VAL A 101 -13.82 17.71 19.10
C VAL A 101 -13.14 18.86 18.36
N VAL A 102 -11.81 18.85 18.31
CA VAL A 102 -10.99 19.88 17.67
C VAL A 102 -10.20 19.26 16.52
N ILE A 103 -10.52 19.64 15.28
CA ILE A 103 -9.81 19.23 14.07
C ILE A 103 -8.67 20.20 13.77
N LEU A 104 -7.43 19.73 13.83
CA LEU A 104 -6.25 20.56 13.55
C LEU A 104 -5.94 20.63 12.05
N ALA A 105 -6.66 21.47 11.32
CA ALA A 105 -6.41 21.75 9.90
C ALA A 105 -5.30 22.81 9.68
N ILE A 106 -4.18 22.65 10.39
CA ILE A 106 -2.99 23.51 10.33
C ILE A 106 -1.74 22.70 9.95
N PRO A 107 -0.67 23.34 9.43
CA PRO A 107 0.59 22.64 9.17
C PRO A 107 1.13 21.97 10.44
N HIS A 108 1.68 20.76 10.34
CA HIS A 108 2.22 20.01 11.49
C HIS A 108 3.27 20.80 12.29
N THR A 109 4.03 21.67 11.63
CA THR A 109 5.03 22.54 12.26
C THR A 109 4.42 23.59 13.21
N ALA A 110 3.14 23.94 13.02
CA ALA A 110 2.43 24.88 13.86
C ALA A 110 1.67 24.23 15.03
N ALA A 111 1.48 22.90 14.99
CA ALA A 111 0.65 22.19 15.97
C ALA A 111 1.17 22.30 17.41
N ALA A 112 2.49 22.19 17.60
CA ALA A 112 3.10 22.33 18.92
C ALA A 112 2.96 23.76 19.51
N ALA A 113 3.02 24.79 18.66
CA ALA A 113 2.82 26.17 19.11
C ALA A 113 1.35 26.41 19.45
N PHE A 114 0.43 25.85 18.65
CA PHE A 114 -1.01 25.93 18.90
C PHE A 114 -1.41 25.34 20.25
N VAL A 115 -0.90 24.14 20.60
CA VAL A 115 -1.22 23.51 21.90
C VAL A 115 -0.71 24.36 23.06
N ARG A 116 0.51 24.91 22.96
CA ARG A 116 1.09 25.81 23.98
C ARG A 116 0.31 27.11 24.15
N GLU A 117 -0.17 27.68 23.05
CA GLU A 117 -0.92 28.95 23.07
C GLU A 117 -2.35 28.78 23.60
N HIS A 118 -2.98 27.62 23.34
CA HIS A 118 -4.40 27.40 23.62
C HIS A 118 -4.69 26.26 24.62
N GLY A 119 -3.70 25.77 25.35
CA GLY A 119 -3.81 24.62 26.24
C GLY A 119 -4.98 24.70 27.23
N ALA A 120 -5.20 25.88 27.84
CA ALA A 120 -6.32 26.12 28.76
C ALA A 120 -7.71 25.85 28.13
N GLY A 121 -7.84 26.01 26.81
CA GLY A 121 -9.06 25.75 26.06
C GLY A 121 -9.16 24.34 25.48
N LEU A 122 -8.17 23.47 25.68
CA LEU A 122 -8.13 22.11 25.11
C LEU A 122 -8.50 21.01 26.10
N GLY A 123 -8.43 21.26 27.41
CA GLY A 123 -8.76 20.28 28.45
C GLY A 123 -10.12 19.60 28.24
N GLY A 124 -10.15 18.28 28.34
CA GLY A 124 -11.36 17.46 28.15
C GLY A 124 -11.86 17.33 26.72
N LYS A 125 -11.11 17.81 25.71
CA LYS A 125 -11.52 17.75 24.28
C LYS A 125 -10.73 16.71 23.52
N VAL A 126 -11.30 16.19 22.44
CA VAL A 126 -10.58 15.30 21.52
C VAL A 126 -9.83 16.11 20.48
N LEU A 127 -8.51 15.94 20.40
CA LEU A 127 -7.67 16.62 19.44
C LEU A 127 -7.37 15.71 18.24
N VAL A 128 -7.86 16.07 17.06
CA VAL A 128 -7.70 15.27 15.84
C VAL A 128 -6.59 15.84 14.97
N ASP A 129 -5.50 15.09 14.82
CA ASP A 129 -4.42 15.38 13.87
C ASP A 129 -4.79 14.87 12.47
N VAL A 130 -4.87 15.80 11.51
CA VAL A 130 -5.10 15.49 10.08
C VAL A 130 -3.88 15.78 9.21
N ALA A 131 -2.75 16.17 9.82
CA ALA A 131 -1.59 16.63 9.06
C ALA A 131 -0.86 15.47 8.37
N ASN A 132 -0.24 15.78 7.23
CA ASN A 132 0.74 14.90 6.58
C ASN A 132 2.09 15.63 6.57
N PRO A 133 3.15 15.07 7.20
CA PRO A 133 4.48 15.66 7.12
C PRO A 133 5.00 15.50 5.70
N VAL A 134 5.37 16.60 5.03
CA VAL A 134 5.87 16.54 3.65
C VAL A 134 7.11 15.66 3.60
N ALA A 135 6.99 14.49 2.98
CA ALA A 135 8.13 13.63 2.71
C ALA A 135 9.13 14.37 1.80
N PRO A 136 10.45 14.24 2.02
CA PRO A 136 11.44 14.80 1.10
C PRO A 136 11.19 14.25 -0.31
N SER A 137 11.06 15.15 -1.29
CA SER A 137 10.79 14.79 -2.69
C SER A 137 11.80 13.77 -3.22
N PHE A 138 11.45 13.01 -4.26
CA PHE A 138 12.40 12.12 -4.95
C PHE A 138 13.69 12.86 -5.34
N GLY A 139 13.57 14.13 -5.77
CA GLY A 139 14.71 15.00 -6.05
C GLY A 139 15.57 15.29 -4.82
N THR A 140 14.95 15.50 -3.65
CA THR A 140 15.64 15.68 -2.36
C THR A 140 16.36 14.40 -1.93
N THR A 141 15.72 13.25 -2.08
CA THR A 141 16.28 11.92 -1.75
C THR A 141 17.45 11.55 -2.68
N MET A 142 17.34 11.82 -3.98
CA MET A 142 18.45 11.67 -4.92
C MET A 142 19.61 12.62 -4.58
N ARG A 143 19.31 13.87 -4.20
CA ARG A 143 20.33 14.85 -3.80
C ARG A 143 21.05 14.45 -2.52
N THR A 144 20.36 13.91 -1.52
CA THR A 144 20.97 13.46 -0.26
C THR A 144 21.78 12.18 -0.46
N LEU A 145 21.30 11.23 -1.26
CA LEU A 145 22.08 10.04 -1.63
C LEU A 145 23.34 10.41 -2.43
N TRP A 146 23.23 11.35 -3.38
CA TRP A 146 24.37 11.84 -4.15
C TRP A 146 25.36 12.66 -3.30
N ALA A 147 24.87 13.53 -2.41
CA ALA A 147 25.71 14.27 -1.47
C ALA A 147 26.46 13.36 -0.49
N LYS A 148 25.81 12.28 -0.03
CA LYS A 148 26.41 11.24 0.82
C LYS A 148 27.45 10.41 0.07
N ALA A 149 27.21 10.11 -1.21
CA ALA A 149 28.19 9.45 -2.09
C ALA A 149 29.39 10.37 -2.41
N MET A 150 29.20 11.69 -2.43
CA MET A 150 30.24 12.69 -2.69
C MET A 150 30.92 13.22 -1.41
N GLY A 151 30.64 12.62 -0.24
CA GLY A 151 31.32 12.95 1.02
C GLY A 151 31.06 14.35 1.58
N LYS A 152 29.99 15.05 1.15
CA LYS A 152 29.65 16.37 1.72
C LYS A 152 28.86 16.20 3.03
N PRO A 153 29.30 16.77 4.16
CA PRO A 153 28.53 16.71 5.40
C PRO A 153 27.18 17.40 5.21
N SER A 154 26.11 16.71 5.63
CA SER A 154 24.77 17.29 5.66
C SER A 154 24.76 18.42 6.70
N ALA A 155 24.40 19.63 6.27
CA ALA A 155 24.22 20.76 7.19
C ALA A 155 23.09 20.40 8.16
N THR A 156 23.46 20.14 9.40
CA THR A 156 22.53 20.06 10.54
C THR A 156 21.91 21.44 10.70
N THR A 157 20.60 21.55 10.48
CA THR A 157 19.85 22.74 10.86
C THR A 157 20.00 22.91 12.37
N THR A 158 20.72 23.96 12.76
CA THR A 158 20.98 24.36 14.14
C THR A 158 19.67 24.66 14.86
N ALA A 159 19.21 23.73 15.71
CA ALA A 159 18.38 24.07 16.86
C ALA A 159 19.33 24.32 18.04
N SER A 160 19.34 25.57 18.48
CA SER A 160 20.21 26.17 19.48
C SER A 160 20.26 25.36 20.78
N ALA A 161 21.49 25.20 21.28
CA ALA A 161 21.79 24.84 22.65
C ALA A 161 21.17 25.86 23.62
N ALA A 162 20.19 25.44 24.42
CA ALA A 162 19.77 26.09 25.66
C ALA A 162 18.90 25.10 26.47
N ALA A 163 19.55 24.14 27.12
CA ALA A 163 18.95 23.37 28.22
C ALA A 163 20.10 22.95 29.16
N ALA A 164 20.67 23.94 29.83
CA ALA A 164 21.61 23.74 30.92
C ALA A 164 20.83 23.57 32.24
N ALA A 165 21.20 22.52 32.98
CA ALA A 165 20.95 22.27 34.40
C ALA A 165 19.51 22.03 34.86
N ILE A 166 19.19 20.76 35.15
CA ILE A 166 18.10 20.35 36.05
C ILE A 166 18.76 19.57 37.21
N PRO A 167 18.52 19.92 38.49
CA PRO A 167 19.02 19.17 39.64
C PRO A 167 18.20 17.89 39.86
N PRO A 168 18.74 16.85 40.54
CA PRO A 168 18.04 15.58 40.69
C PRO A 168 16.78 15.72 41.58
N PRO A 169 15.62 15.15 41.19
CA PRO A 169 14.42 15.18 42.00
C PRO A 169 14.41 14.09 43.08
N SER A 170 13.83 14.45 44.21
CA SER A 170 13.49 13.58 45.35
C SER A 170 12.42 12.54 44.97
N ALA A 171 12.49 11.38 45.64
CA ALA A 171 11.64 10.22 45.39
C ALA A 171 10.26 10.36 46.06
N ASP A 172 9.23 10.66 45.28
CA ASP A 172 7.87 10.10 45.39
C ASP A 172 7.04 10.58 44.18
N ASP A 173 6.65 9.66 43.30
CA ASP A 173 5.54 9.73 42.30
C ASP A 173 5.85 8.78 41.12
N SER A 174 5.28 7.56 41.14
CA SER A 174 5.65 6.49 40.20
C SER A 174 4.83 6.45 38.91
N ASP A 175 3.68 7.15 38.85
CA ASP A 175 2.74 7.04 37.73
C ASP A 175 2.88 8.19 36.72
N ASP A 176 3.09 9.44 37.17
CA ASP A 176 3.36 10.59 36.29
C ASP A 176 4.71 10.46 35.56
N VAL A 177 5.69 9.82 36.20
CA VAL A 177 7.04 9.59 35.63
C VAL A 177 7.02 8.68 34.41
N MET A 178 6.02 7.80 34.25
CA MET A 178 5.93 6.91 33.08
C MET A 178 5.34 7.64 31.86
N VAL A 179 4.38 8.54 32.06
CA VAL A 179 3.79 9.38 31.02
C VAL A 179 4.84 10.38 30.50
N ASP A 180 5.57 11.02 31.40
CA ASP A 180 6.66 11.96 31.07
C ASP A 180 7.79 11.30 30.28
N LYS A 181 8.14 10.06 30.61
CA LYS A 181 9.16 9.29 29.86
C LYS A 181 8.69 8.96 28.45
N ALA A 182 7.43 8.57 28.25
CA ALA A 182 6.91 8.25 26.91
C ALA A 182 6.84 9.50 26.01
N ALA A 183 6.40 10.64 26.57
CA ALA A 183 6.37 11.93 25.88
C ALA A 183 7.78 12.41 25.50
N ALA A 184 8.76 12.31 26.43
CA ALA A 184 10.15 12.66 26.16
C ALA A 184 10.80 11.77 25.08
N VAL A 185 10.48 10.47 25.06
CA VAL A 185 10.97 9.53 24.04
C VAL A 185 10.39 9.84 22.66
N ALA A 186 9.09 10.16 22.56
CA ALA A 186 8.46 10.56 21.29
C ALA A 186 8.96 11.91 20.77
N ALA A 187 9.27 12.86 21.67
CA ALA A 187 9.89 14.13 21.30
C ALA A 187 11.32 13.94 20.74
N ALA A 188 12.08 12.98 21.29
CA ALA A 188 13.45 12.67 20.89
C ALA A 188 13.58 11.71 19.68
N ASP A 189 12.55 10.92 19.35
CA ASP A 189 12.59 10.00 18.20
C ASP A 189 12.46 10.76 16.86
N PRO A 190 13.48 10.76 15.98
CA PRO A 190 13.40 11.41 14.67
C PRO A 190 12.37 10.76 13.73
N LEU A 191 11.93 9.53 14.01
CA LEU A 191 10.94 8.79 13.23
C LEU A 191 9.52 8.84 13.84
N ALA A 192 9.30 9.60 14.91
CA ALA A 192 7.97 9.82 15.47
C ALA A 192 7.06 10.56 14.46
N SER A 193 5.83 10.08 14.36
CA SER A 193 4.75 10.67 13.56
C SER A 193 4.35 12.06 14.07
N THR A 194 3.61 12.82 13.25
CA THR A 194 3.10 14.13 13.69
C THR A 194 2.14 13.99 14.87
N ALA A 195 1.35 12.92 14.89
CA ALA A 195 0.41 12.65 15.98
C ALA A 195 1.12 12.27 17.29
N GLU A 196 2.18 11.44 17.25
CA GLU A 196 2.97 11.12 18.45
C GLU A 196 3.65 12.35 19.04
N ARG A 197 4.20 13.22 18.19
CA ARG A 197 4.79 14.50 18.63
C ARG A 197 3.75 15.42 19.23
N LEU A 198 2.54 15.46 18.66
CA LEU A 198 1.44 16.24 19.20
C LEU A 198 1.02 15.72 20.57
N ALA A 199 0.86 14.41 20.73
CA ALA A 199 0.55 13.78 22.01
C ALA A 199 1.62 14.06 23.08
N ALA A 200 2.90 14.05 22.71
CA ALA A 200 3.98 14.42 23.62
C ALA A 200 3.89 15.88 24.09
N VAL A 201 3.51 16.81 23.20
CA VAL A 201 3.30 18.21 23.59
C VAL A 201 2.07 18.37 24.48
N VAL A 202 0.97 17.67 24.18
CA VAL A 202 -0.24 17.67 25.01
C VAL A 202 0.07 17.15 26.42
N ALA A 203 0.84 16.07 26.54
CA ALA A 203 1.29 15.55 27.83
C ALA A 203 2.17 16.56 28.58
N ALA A 204 3.13 17.21 27.90
CA ALA A 204 4.02 18.20 28.50
C ALA A 204 3.29 19.46 29.02
N GLU A 205 2.14 19.80 28.45
CA GLU A 205 1.28 20.90 28.92
C GLU A 205 0.32 20.46 30.05
N GLY A 206 0.45 19.23 30.57
CA GLY A 206 -0.41 18.70 31.64
C GLY A 206 -1.86 18.42 31.21
N LEU A 207 -2.10 18.26 29.91
CA LEU A 207 -3.44 18.07 29.34
C LEU A 207 -3.81 16.58 29.23
N SER A 208 -3.72 15.83 30.33
CA SER A 208 -3.99 14.38 30.37
C SER A 208 -5.41 14.00 29.92
N SER A 209 -6.38 14.91 30.07
CA SER A 209 -7.77 14.76 29.63
C SER A 209 -8.01 15.09 28.15
N THR A 210 -6.96 15.34 27.36
CA THR A 210 -7.07 15.72 25.93
C THR A 210 -6.51 14.61 25.05
N PRO A 211 -7.31 13.59 24.68
CA PRO A 211 -6.82 12.51 23.84
C PRO A 211 -6.50 12.99 22.42
N VAL A 212 -5.36 12.52 21.88
CA VAL A 212 -4.93 12.79 20.51
C VAL A 212 -5.30 11.63 19.59
N VAL A 213 -5.99 11.94 18.50
CA VAL A 213 -6.46 10.99 17.50
C VAL A 213 -5.87 11.32 16.13
N LYS A 214 -5.20 10.37 15.49
CA LYS A 214 -4.84 10.47 14.06
C LYS A 214 -6.01 10.02 13.22
N ALA A 215 -6.53 10.89 12.34
CA ALA A 215 -7.59 10.55 11.40
C ALA A 215 -7.61 11.48 10.17
N PHE A 216 -8.40 11.12 9.16
CA PHE A 216 -8.70 11.92 7.95
C PHE A 216 -7.52 12.37 7.07
N ASN A 217 -6.29 12.03 7.43
CA ASN A 217 -5.09 12.46 6.72
C ASN A 217 -5.01 11.88 5.28
N ASN A 218 -5.70 10.78 5.00
CA ASN A 218 -5.81 10.18 3.67
C ASN A 218 -7.02 10.65 2.84
N VAL A 219 -7.87 11.49 3.41
CA VAL A 219 -9.03 12.08 2.72
C VAL A 219 -8.60 13.43 2.16
N SER A 220 -8.74 13.67 0.86
CA SER A 220 -8.34 14.95 0.27
C SER A 220 -9.38 16.06 0.54
N ALA A 221 -8.98 17.33 0.46
CA ALA A 221 -9.94 18.43 0.57
C ALA A 221 -11.02 18.37 -0.54
N TYR A 222 -10.63 17.97 -1.75
CA TYR A 222 -11.53 17.75 -2.87
C TYR A 222 -12.56 16.64 -2.58
N ALA A 223 -12.16 15.58 -1.88
CA ALA A 223 -13.07 14.53 -1.40
C ALA A 223 -14.20 15.03 -0.52
N LEU A 224 -13.86 15.95 0.37
CA LEU A 224 -14.78 16.46 1.38
C LEU A 224 -15.81 17.40 0.74
N ASP A 225 -15.39 18.16 -0.28
CA ASP A 225 -16.26 19.08 -1.02
C ASP A 225 -17.18 18.34 -2.00
N GLU A 226 -16.68 17.32 -2.71
CA GLU A 226 -17.42 16.64 -3.76
C GLU A 226 -17.66 15.17 -3.41
N ALA A 227 -18.77 14.89 -2.72
CA ALA A 227 -19.11 13.53 -2.26
C ALA A 227 -19.23 12.50 -3.40
N ALA A 228 -19.54 12.92 -4.63
CA ALA A 228 -19.60 12.08 -5.81
C ALA A 228 -18.21 11.76 -6.41
N ALA A 229 -17.17 12.53 -6.06
CA ALA A 229 -15.84 12.40 -6.65
C ALA A 229 -15.08 11.14 -6.20
N GLN A 230 -15.62 10.36 -5.25
CA GLN A 230 -14.95 9.18 -4.69
C GLN A 230 -15.88 7.98 -4.57
N THR A 231 -16.00 7.26 -5.69
CA THR A 231 -16.64 5.94 -5.72
C THR A 231 -15.59 4.89 -6.06
N PRO A 232 -15.18 4.01 -5.13
CA PRO A 232 -15.60 3.96 -3.71
C PRO A 232 -14.91 5.03 -2.83
N PRO A 233 -15.53 5.39 -1.68
CA PRO A 233 -14.95 6.36 -0.74
C PRO A 233 -13.69 5.82 -0.06
N PRO A 234 -12.72 6.68 0.31
CA PRO A 234 -11.52 6.26 1.01
C PRO A 234 -11.87 5.81 2.43
N THR A 235 -11.24 4.70 2.85
CA THR A 235 -11.34 4.22 4.24
C THR A 235 -10.48 5.10 5.15
N VAL A 236 -11.08 5.74 6.14
CA VAL A 236 -10.39 6.54 7.15
C VAL A 236 -9.73 5.62 8.17
N MET A 237 -8.40 5.69 8.28
CA MET A 237 -7.65 5.03 9.35
C MET A 237 -7.70 5.89 10.61
N ILE A 238 -8.01 5.29 11.75
CA ILE A 238 -8.07 5.98 13.04
C ILE A 238 -7.12 5.31 14.03
N ALA A 239 -6.22 6.10 14.63
CA ALA A 239 -5.26 5.64 15.63
C ALA A 239 -5.26 6.57 16.86
N SER A 240 -5.33 5.98 18.05
CA SER A 240 -5.41 6.69 19.34
C SER A 240 -5.14 5.71 20.48
N GLU A 241 -4.58 6.20 21.59
CA GLU A 241 -4.49 5.46 22.86
C GLU A 241 -5.82 5.43 23.62
N ASP A 242 -6.69 6.42 23.38
CA ASP A 242 -8.02 6.53 23.98
C ASP A 242 -9.09 5.90 23.05
N SER A 243 -9.85 4.95 23.58
CA SER A 243 -10.88 4.21 22.85
C SER A 243 -12.16 5.01 22.61
N ASP A 244 -12.55 5.88 23.54
CA ASP A 244 -13.78 6.67 23.47
C ASP A 244 -13.61 7.80 22.45
N ALA A 245 -12.45 8.46 22.47
CA ALA A 245 -12.05 9.43 21.46
C ALA A 245 -12.00 8.80 20.06
N LYS A 246 -11.49 7.57 19.96
CA LYS A 246 -11.47 6.82 18.70
C LYS A 246 -12.87 6.50 18.20
N ALA A 247 -13.77 6.08 19.09
CA ALA A 247 -15.17 5.81 18.76
C ALA A 247 -15.89 7.07 18.27
N ALA A 248 -15.72 8.20 18.99
CA ALA A 248 -16.34 9.48 18.62
C ALA A 248 -15.87 9.97 17.23
N VAL A 249 -14.56 9.90 16.94
CA VAL A 249 -14.02 10.27 15.63
C VAL A 249 -14.42 9.26 14.54
N GLY A 250 -14.57 7.98 14.89
CA GLY A 250 -15.10 6.95 14.00
C GLY A 250 -16.55 7.20 13.61
N ASP A 251 -17.40 7.54 14.57
CA ASP A 251 -18.80 7.89 14.30
C ASP A 251 -18.92 9.15 13.45
N LEU A 252 -18.04 10.13 13.70
CA LEU A 252 -17.94 11.32 12.86
C LEU A 252 -17.62 10.97 11.39
N ALA A 253 -16.62 10.12 11.16
CA ALA A 253 -16.26 9.66 9.81
C ALA A 253 -17.40 8.86 9.14
N ARG A 254 -18.10 7.99 9.89
CA ARG A 254 -19.26 7.25 9.37
C ARG A 254 -20.41 8.17 8.98
N ARG A 255 -20.70 9.22 9.76
CA ARG A 255 -21.69 10.25 9.41
C ARG A 255 -21.34 11.00 8.13
N MET A 256 -20.04 11.13 7.82
CA MET A 256 -19.58 11.65 6.52
C MET A 256 -19.71 10.65 5.37
N GLY A 257 -20.20 9.42 5.60
CA GLY A 257 -20.25 8.35 4.60
C GLY A 257 -18.89 7.72 4.30
N LEU A 258 -17.90 7.90 5.18
CA LEU A 258 -16.56 7.36 5.01
C LEU A 258 -16.43 6.04 5.81
N PRO A 259 -15.98 4.94 5.18
CA PRO A 259 -15.64 3.72 5.90
C PRO A 259 -14.53 3.97 6.92
N VAL A 260 -14.57 3.29 8.05
CA VAL A 260 -13.59 3.46 9.14
C VAL A 260 -12.82 2.17 9.36
N LEU A 261 -11.50 2.30 9.50
CA LEU A 261 -10.59 1.24 9.94
C LEU A 261 -9.91 1.66 11.24
N ASP A 262 -10.16 0.93 12.31
CA ASP A 262 -9.38 1.07 13.56
C ASP A 262 -7.97 0.52 13.34
N ALA A 263 -6.97 1.39 13.43
CA ALA A 263 -5.57 1.05 13.23
C ALA A 263 -4.83 0.73 14.55
N GLY A 264 -5.51 0.76 15.69
CA GLY A 264 -4.94 0.49 17.01
C GLY A 264 -4.41 1.74 17.72
N GLY A 265 -3.30 1.58 18.45
CA GLY A 265 -2.65 2.67 19.20
C GLY A 265 -2.04 3.74 18.30
N LEU A 266 -1.63 4.85 18.88
CA LEU A 266 -1.15 6.04 18.17
C LEU A 266 0.11 5.77 17.33
N ILE A 267 0.88 4.74 17.66
CA ILE A 267 2.03 4.28 16.85
C ILE A 267 1.63 3.97 15.39
N ALA A 268 0.38 3.56 15.15
CA ALA A 268 -0.12 3.30 13.80
C ALA A 268 -0.23 4.58 12.95
N ALA A 269 -0.21 5.76 13.56
CA ALA A 269 -0.16 7.05 12.86
C ALA A 269 1.07 7.16 11.93
N ARG A 270 2.21 6.53 12.30
CA ARG A 270 3.39 6.44 11.42
C ARG A 270 3.05 5.80 10.07
N THR A 271 2.25 4.75 10.08
CA THR A 271 1.80 4.07 8.86
C THR A 271 0.77 4.90 8.12
N ALA A 272 -0.17 5.53 8.84
CA ALA A 272 -1.17 6.40 8.24
C ALA A 272 -0.54 7.57 7.48
N GLU A 273 0.46 8.23 8.06
CA GLU A 273 1.21 9.34 7.45
C GLU A 273 2.04 8.88 6.26
N ALA A 274 2.77 7.77 6.41
CA ALA A 274 3.59 7.23 5.33
C ALA A 274 2.74 6.88 4.10
N THR A 275 1.55 6.30 4.32
CA THR A 275 0.68 5.77 3.25
C THR A 275 0.25 6.86 2.26
N VAL A 276 0.01 8.09 2.72
CA VAL A 276 -0.43 9.20 1.85
C VAL A 276 0.66 9.61 0.85
N HIS A 277 1.94 9.37 1.19
CA HIS A 277 3.07 9.68 0.33
C HIS A 277 3.52 8.51 -0.55
N ARG A 278 2.97 7.30 -0.36
CA ARG A 278 3.33 6.13 -1.16
C ARG A 278 2.75 6.25 -2.56
N PHE A 279 3.62 6.43 -3.54
CA PHE A 279 3.24 6.37 -4.95
C PHE A 279 3.84 5.09 -5.55
N PHE A 280 3.02 4.03 -5.58
CA PHE A 280 3.40 2.75 -6.19
C PHE A 280 4.71 2.14 -5.62
N ASP A 281 5.03 2.32 -4.34
CA ASP A 281 6.29 1.87 -3.71
C ASP A 281 6.64 0.38 -3.98
N GLY A 282 5.63 -0.49 -4.02
CA GLY A 282 5.82 -1.92 -4.33
C GLY A 282 6.10 -2.23 -5.80
N TRP A 283 5.85 -1.29 -6.70
CA TRP A 283 6.00 -1.44 -8.14
C TRP A 283 7.26 -0.81 -8.70
N VAL A 284 7.83 0.21 -8.06
CA VAL A 284 8.99 0.96 -8.60
C VAL A 284 10.09 0.02 -9.05
N ALA A 285 10.51 -0.91 -8.20
CA ALA A 285 11.55 -1.88 -8.54
C ALA A 285 11.14 -2.81 -9.70
N ALA A 286 9.90 -3.31 -9.69
CA ALA A 286 9.40 -4.19 -10.74
C ALA A 286 9.29 -3.47 -12.10
N VAL A 287 8.83 -2.22 -12.11
CA VAL A 287 8.76 -1.37 -13.30
C VAL A 287 10.16 -1.08 -13.81
N VAL A 288 11.08 -0.63 -12.96
CA VAL A 288 12.47 -0.34 -13.36
C VAL A 288 13.14 -1.58 -13.97
N VAL A 289 13.04 -2.74 -13.32
CA VAL A 289 13.59 -4.00 -13.86
C VAL A 289 12.94 -4.35 -15.20
N THR A 290 11.61 -4.26 -15.29
CA THR A 290 10.87 -4.55 -16.53
C THR A 290 11.28 -3.61 -17.67
N THR A 291 11.40 -2.31 -17.39
CA THR A 291 11.79 -1.29 -18.37
C THR A 291 13.24 -1.48 -18.84
N ILE A 292 14.18 -1.77 -17.93
CA ILE A 292 15.57 -2.05 -18.29
C ILE A 292 15.65 -3.28 -19.21
N LEU A 293 14.97 -4.37 -18.84
CA LEU A 293 14.94 -5.59 -19.62
C LEU A 293 14.30 -5.37 -21.00
N LEU A 294 13.17 -4.66 -21.05
CA LEU A 294 12.46 -4.36 -22.29
C LEU A 294 13.33 -3.49 -23.19
N LEU A 295 13.93 -2.40 -22.67
CA LEU A 295 14.79 -1.51 -23.43
C LEU A 295 16.03 -2.24 -23.97
N ALA A 296 16.70 -3.03 -23.14
CA ALA A 296 17.87 -3.81 -23.57
C ALA A 296 17.51 -4.81 -24.68
N CYS A 297 16.38 -5.52 -24.54
CA CYS A 297 15.91 -6.47 -25.55
C CYS A 297 15.46 -5.76 -26.83
N SER A 298 14.73 -4.64 -26.72
CA SER A 298 14.29 -3.85 -27.86
C SER A 298 15.46 -3.22 -28.62
N ILE A 299 16.48 -2.69 -27.94
CA ILE A 299 17.70 -2.18 -28.59
C ILE A 299 18.40 -3.31 -29.36
N TYR A 300 18.59 -4.46 -28.73
CA TYR A 300 19.19 -5.62 -29.39
C TYR A 300 18.45 -6.02 -30.66
N TRP A 301 17.12 -6.14 -30.60
CA TRP A 301 16.30 -6.52 -31.76
C TRP A 301 16.27 -5.42 -32.82
N SER A 302 16.19 -4.14 -32.45
CA SER A 302 16.27 -3.03 -33.41
C SER A 302 17.61 -3.00 -34.15
N GLN A 303 18.73 -3.14 -33.44
CA GLN A 303 20.05 -3.18 -34.07
C GLN A 303 20.15 -4.34 -35.06
N ARG A 304 19.66 -5.53 -34.67
CA ARG A 304 19.65 -6.70 -35.56
C ARG A 304 18.77 -6.46 -36.78
N TYR A 305 17.60 -5.87 -36.58
CA TYR A 305 16.65 -5.57 -37.63
C TYR A 305 17.25 -4.67 -38.71
N PHE A 306 17.91 -3.57 -38.31
CA PHE A 306 18.58 -2.66 -39.23
C PHE A 306 19.82 -3.29 -39.87
N ALA A 307 20.60 -4.07 -39.13
CA ALA A 307 21.77 -4.77 -39.65
C ALA A 307 21.42 -5.82 -40.73
N GLU A 308 20.21 -6.39 -40.69
CA GLU A 308 19.72 -7.35 -41.70
C GLU A 308 19.03 -6.68 -42.89
N GLY A 309 18.91 -5.36 -42.92
CA GLY A 309 18.29 -4.63 -44.04
C GLY A 309 16.80 -4.94 -44.25
N ARG A 310 16.06 -5.32 -43.18
CA ARG A 310 14.64 -5.66 -43.28
C ARG A 310 13.76 -4.44 -43.56
N ALA A 311 12.70 -4.60 -44.36
CA ALA A 311 11.79 -3.52 -44.79
C ALA A 311 11.07 -2.85 -43.60
N THR A 312 11.02 -1.53 -43.49
CA THR A 312 10.49 -0.78 -42.32
C THR A 312 9.11 -1.21 -41.79
N THR A 313 8.26 -1.81 -42.62
CA THR A 313 6.94 -2.34 -42.24
C THR A 313 6.97 -3.53 -41.27
N ALA A 314 8.10 -4.22 -41.08
CA ALA A 314 8.25 -5.27 -40.07
C ALA A 314 8.95 -4.79 -38.77
N LEU A 315 9.23 -3.48 -38.64
CA LEU A 315 9.89 -2.92 -37.47
C LEU A 315 9.04 -3.09 -36.21
N TRP A 316 7.73 -2.90 -36.33
CA TRP A 316 6.79 -3.12 -35.22
C TRP A 316 6.83 -4.57 -34.70
N TYR A 317 7.06 -5.55 -35.58
CA TYR A 317 7.17 -6.97 -35.22
C TYR A 317 8.44 -7.26 -34.43
N ALA A 318 9.57 -6.72 -34.89
CA ALA A 318 10.87 -6.87 -34.23
C ALA A 318 10.96 -6.09 -32.91
N TRP A 319 10.24 -4.97 -32.80
CA TRP A 319 10.31 -4.09 -31.63
C TRP A 319 9.29 -4.44 -30.55
N LEU A 320 8.09 -4.91 -30.91
CA LEU A 320 7.01 -5.19 -29.96
C LEU A 320 6.84 -6.69 -29.70
N LEU A 321 6.57 -7.50 -30.73
CA LEU A 321 6.12 -8.89 -30.50
C LEU A 321 7.20 -9.76 -29.85
N GLN A 322 8.42 -9.72 -30.38
CA GLN A 322 9.52 -10.57 -29.92
C GLN A 322 10.04 -10.14 -28.54
N PRO A 323 10.43 -8.88 -28.29
CA PRO A 323 10.96 -8.48 -26.99
C PRO A 323 9.96 -8.68 -25.85
N VAL A 324 8.69 -8.33 -26.08
CA VAL A 324 7.63 -8.45 -25.07
C VAL A 324 7.41 -9.91 -24.65
N GLY A 325 7.38 -10.85 -25.59
CA GLY A 325 7.25 -12.28 -25.28
C GLY A 325 8.43 -12.83 -24.47
N HIS A 326 9.67 -12.47 -24.86
CA HIS A 326 10.87 -12.90 -24.12
C HIS A 326 10.91 -12.33 -22.70
N ILE A 327 10.60 -11.05 -22.53
CA ILE A 327 10.61 -10.42 -21.21
C ILE A 327 9.46 -10.95 -20.34
N ALA A 328 8.28 -11.22 -20.91
CA ALA A 328 7.20 -11.89 -20.18
C ALA A 328 7.65 -13.23 -19.56
N MET A 329 8.39 -14.05 -20.33
CA MET A 329 8.97 -15.30 -19.81
C MET A 329 9.99 -15.08 -18.71
N VAL A 330 10.89 -14.11 -18.87
CA VAL A 330 11.90 -13.79 -17.85
C VAL A 330 11.23 -13.32 -16.57
N LEU A 331 10.23 -12.45 -16.65
CA LEU A 331 9.48 -11.97 -15.47
C LEU A 331 8.69 -13.09 -14.79
N LEU A 332 8.10 -14.02 -15.57
CA LEU A 332 7.48 -15.23 -15.05
C LEU A 332 8.50 -16.07 -14.25
N ALA A 333 9.70 -16.27 -14.79
CA ALA A 333 10.77 -16.99 -14.10
C ALA A 333 11.23 -16.27 -12.82
N LEU A 334 11.45 -14.96 -12.88
CA LEU A 334 11.87 -14.12 -11.74
C LEU A 334 10.80 -14.03 -10.64
N THR A 335 9.55 -14.33 -10.96
CA THR A 335 8.46 -14.42 -9.97
C THR A 335 8.61 -15.65 -9.08
N PHE A 336 9.04 -16.79 -9.63
CA PHE A 336 9.08 -18.08 -8.92
C PHE A 336 10.46 -18.48 -8.40
N LEU A 337 11.53 -18.09 -9.10
CA LEU A 337 12.91 -18.39 -8.73
C LEU A 337 13.32 -18.03 -7.28
N PRO A 338 12.96 -16.85 -6.71
CA PRO A 338 13.37 -16.51 -5.34
C PRO A 338 12.78 -17.45 -4.29
N GLY A 339 11.62 -18.06 -4.55
CA GLY A 339 11.02 -19.04 -3.65
C GLY A 339 11.84 -20.33 -3.55
N SER A 340 12.37 -20.80 -4.68
CA SER A 340 13.25 -21.96 -4.76
C SER A 340 14.61 -21.65 -4.10
N LEU A 341 15.15 -20.45 -4.32
CA LEU A 341 16.39 -20.00 -3.69
C LEU A 341 16.26 -19.87 -2.16
N ALA A 342 15.13 -19.33 -1.69
CA ALA A 342 14.80 -19.28 -0.27
C ALA A 342 14.72 -20.69 0.35
N ALA A 343 14.12 -21.66 -0.35
CA ALA A 343 14.09 -23.05 0.10
C ALA A 343 15.49 -23.67 0.19
N ALA A 344 16.34 -23.45 -0.83
CA ALA A 344 17.72 -23.91 -0.82
C ALA A 344 18.53 -23.31 0.34
N LEU A 345 18.38 -22.01 0.61
CA LEU A 345 19.02 -21.34 1.74
C LEU A 345 18.54 -21.86 3.09
N GLN A 346 17.24 -22.13 3.24
CA GLN A 346 16.68 -22.72 4.46
C GLN A 346 17.28 -24.11 4.72
N LEU A 347 17.37 -24.94 3.68
CA LEU A 347 18.00 -26.26 3.77
C LEU A 347 19.49 -26.17 4.13
N ALA A 348 20.24 -25.30 3.45
CA ALA A 348 21.66 -25.09 3.72
C ALA A 348 21.94 -24.60 5.15
N ARG A 349 21.02 -23.79 5.70
CA ARG A 349 21.10 -23.29 7.09
C ARG A 349 20.59 -24.29 8.13
N GLY A 350 19.83 -25.30 7.72
CA GLY A 350 19.13 -26.23 8.61
C GLY A 350 18.01 -25.59 9.47
N THR A 351 17.65 -24.33 9.23
CA THR A 351 16.61 -23.61 9.99
C THR A 351 15.88 -22.59 9.12
N ALA A 352 14.58 -22.41 9.37
CA ALA A 352 13.75 -21.39 8.73
C ALA A 352 13.65 -20.07 9.53
N LYS A 353 14.15 -20.03 10.78
CA LYS A 353 13.97 -18.89 11.70
C LYS A 353 14.95 -17.74 11.45
N ARG A 354 16.03 -17.98 10.71
CA ARG A 354 17.01 -16.93 10.37
C ARG A 354 16.46 -16.03 9.25
N PRO A 355 16.54 -14.71 9.39
CA PRO A 355 16.07 -13.78 8.35
C PRO A 355 16.84 -14.00 7.04
N PHE A 356 16.18 -13.72 5.92
CA PHE A 356 16.82 -13.77 4.62
C PHE A 356 17.76 -12.58 4.42
N PRO A 357 18.80 -12.73 3.57
CA PRO A 357 19.58 -11.58 3.14
C PRO A 357 18.67 -10.50 2.54
N ALA A 358 18.99 -9.22 2.76
CA ALA A 358 18.13 -8.10 2.39
C ALA A 358 17.72 -8.13 0.90
N TRP A 359 18.66 -8.41 0.00
CA TRP A 359 18.40 -8.48 -1.45
C TRP A 359 17.33 -9.55 -1.81
N LEU A 360 17.34 -10.69 -1.12
CA LEU A 360 16.38 -11.78 -1.37
C LEU A 360 15.02 -11.44 -0.75
N ALA A 361 15.01 -10.83 0.43
CA ALA A 361 13.78 -10.34 1.05
C ALA A 361 13.09 -9.29 0.18
N SER A 362 13.85 -8.31 -0.33
CA SER A 362 13.35 -7.30 -1.27
C SER A 362 12.83 -7.92 -2.57
N TRP A 363 13.54 -8.89 -3.14
CA TRP A 363 13.06 -9.59 -4.33
C TRP A 363 11.77 -10.38 -4.06
N MET A 364 11.68 -11.10 -2.93
CA MET A 364 10.47 -11.82 -2.55
C MET A 364 9.26 -10.90 -2.35
N ALA A 365 9.48 -9.66 -1.91
CA ALA A 365 8.42 -8.67 -1.69
C ALA A 365 7.78 -8.17 -3.00
N ILE A 366 8.53 -8.19 -4.12
CA ILE A 366 8.06 -7.67 -5.43
C ILE A 366 7.56 -8.76 -6.38
N ARG A 367 7.47 -10.03 -5.94
CA ARG A 367 7.06 -11.16 -6.80
C ARG A 367 5.69 -10.96 -7.44
N LYS A 368 4.74 -10.40 -6.70
CA LYS A 368 3.39 -10.11 -7.22
C LYS A 368 3.49 -9.13 -8.40
N GLN A 369 4.28 -8.08 -8.26
CA GLN A 369 4.42 -7.01 -9.24
C GLN A 369 5.18 -7.51 -10.48
N LEU A 370 6.24 -8.30 -10.30
CA LEU A 370 6.94 -8.97 -11.41
C LEU A 370 5.98 -9.91 -12.18
N GLY A 371 5.17 -10.70 -11.47
CA GLY A 371 4.20 -11.60 -12.08
C GLY A 371 3.13 -10.85 -12.87
N MET A 372 2.57 -9.77 -12.33
CA MET A 372 1.55 -8.97 -13.02
C MET A 372 2.14 -8.19 -14.21
N ALA A 373 3.37 -7.68 -14.11
CA ALA A 373 4.08 -7.09 -15.25
C ALA A 373 4.35 -8.14 -16.35
N GLY A 374 4.79 -9.34 -15.97
CA GLY A 374 4.96 -10.47 -16.89
C GLY A 374 3.67 -10.88 -17.58
N TRP A 375 2.55 -10.93 -16.85
CA TRP A 375 1.23 -11.21 -17.43
C TRP A 375 0.80 -10.12 -18.41
N PHE A 376 0.96 -8.84 -18.05
CA PHE A 376 0.64 -7.72 -18.94
C PHE A 376 1.41 -7.82 -20.27
N LEU A 377 2.72 -8.10 -20.22
CA LEU A 377 3.52 -8.33 -21.42
C LEU A 377 3.07 -9.60 -22.18
N ALA A 378 2.73 -10.68 -21.49
CA ALA A 378 2.18 -11.88 -22.13
C ALA A 378 0.85 -11.59 -22.86
N THR A 379 -0.01 -10.73 -22.31
CA THR A 379 -1.25 -10.27 -22.95
C THR A 379 -0.95 -9.50 -24.23
N LEU A 380 -0.01 -8.56 -24.19
CA LEU A 380 0.41 -7.81 -25.38
C LEU A 380 0.99 -8.76 -26.45
N HIS A 381 1.80 -9.74 -26.05
CA HIS A 381 2.32 -10.77 -26.93
C HIS A 381 1.20 -11.61 -27.57
N ALA A 382 0.21 -12.03 -26.78
CA ALA A 382 -0.93 -12.81 -27.26
C ALA A 382 -1.78 -12.02 -28.28
N ILE A 383 -2.08 -10.74 -28.00
CA ILE A 383 -2.81 -9.85 -28.92
C ILE A 383 -2.02 -9.66 -30.21
N ALA A 384 -0.73 -9.31 -30.10
CA ALA A 384 0.10 -9.08 -31.27
C ALA A 384 0.29 -10.37 -32.11
N GLY A 385 0.39 -11.54 -31.46
CA GLY A 385 0.42 -12.84 -32.13
C GLY A 385 -0.89 -13.16 -32.87
N ALA A 386 -2.03 -12.88 -32.25
CA ALA A 386 -3.35 -13.08 -32.87
C ALA A 386 -3.56 -12.17 -34.09
N LEU A 387 -3.14 -10.90 -34.01
CA LEU A 387 -3.22 -9.94 -35.12
C LEU A 387 -2.28 -10.29 -36.28
N HIS A 388 -1.11 -10.86 -35.99
CA HIS A 388 -0.16 -11.28 -37.02
C HIS A 388 -0.62 -12.54 -37.77
N GLY A 389 -1.38 -13.41 -37.10
CA GLY A 389 -1.80 -14.69 -37.63
C GLY A 389 -0.69 -15.74 -37.60
N ALA A 390 -1.06 -17.01 -37.77
CA ALA A 390 -0.11 -18.11 -37.84
C ALA A 390 0.72 -18.00 -39.13
N PRO A 391 2.07 -18.03 -39.07
CA PRO A 391 2.88 -18.00 -40.27
C PRO A 391 2.57 -19.23 -41.14
N LYS A 392 1.95 -19.03 -42.30
CA LYS A 392 1.74 -20.08 -43.30
C LYS A 392 3.06 -20.32 -44.03
N ARG A 393 3.92 -21.21 -43.51
CA ARG A 393 5.13 -21.65 -44.21
C ARG A 393 4.86 -22.96 -44.94
N ALA A 394 5.22 -23.01 -46.22
CA ALA A 394 4.87 -24.11 -47.13
C ALA A 394 5.38 -25.50 -46.68
N ASN A 395 6.36 -25.57 -45.77
CA ASN A 395 7.03 -26.80 -45.33
C ASN A 395 7.04 -27.00 -43.80
N ASP A 396 6.31 -26.20 -43.02
CA ASP A 396 6.24 -26.44 -41.57
C ASP A 396 5.38 -27.68 -41.28
N PRO A 397 5.83 -28.63 -40.43
CA PRO A 397 4.96 -29.72 -40.00
C PRO A 397 3.73 -29.13 -39.33
N THR A 398 2.55 -29.29 -39.93
CA THR A 398 1.31 -28.63 -39.51
C THR A 398 1.05 -28.84 -38.01
N TYR A 399 1.40 -30.01 -37.47
CA TYR A 399 1.29 -30.36 -36.06
C TYR A 399 2.18 -29.53 -35.11
N ASP A 400 3.43 -29.23 -35.48
CA ASP A 400 4.33 -28.44 -34.63
C ASP A 400 3.81 -27.00 -34.49
N ALA A 401 3.29 -26.42 -35.57
CA ALA A 401 2.69 -25.08 -35.55
C ALA A 401 1.42 -25.01 -34.69
N TYR A 402 0.52 -26.00 -34.79
CA TYR A 402 -0.66 -26.07 -33.93
C TYR A 402 -0.29 -26.31 -32.46
N THR A 403 0.72 -27.13 -32.19
CA THR A 403 1.19 -27.42 -30.83
C THR A 403 1.78 -26.16 -30.20
N TYR A 404 2.64 -25.44 -30.93
CA TYR A 404 3.16 -24.14 -30.50
C TYR A 404 2.03 -23.20 -30.08
N ILE A 405 1.04 -22.98 -30.94
CA ILE A 405 -0.06 -22.04 -30.66
C ILE A 405 -0.93 -22.54 -29.50
N ALA A 406 -1.32 -23.82 -29.50
CA ALA A 406 -2.20 -24.39 -28.47
C ALA A 406 -1.58 -24.29 -27.07
N PHE A 407 -0.30 -24.64 -26.92
CA PHE A 407 0.40 -24.51 -25.63
C PHE A 407 0.59 -23.04 -25.22
N GLY A 408 0.72 -22.11 -26.18
CA GLY A 408 0.73 -20.67 -25.91
C GLY A 408 -0.60 -20.18 -25.32
N VAL A 409 -1.73 -20.60 -25.91
CA VAL A 409 -3.08 -20.28 -25.42
C VAL A 409 -3.31 -20.88 -24.02
N LEU A 410 -2.94 -22.14 -23.81
CA LEU A 410 -3.08 -22.79 -22.50
C LEU A 410 -2.19 -22.13 -21.43
N ALA A 411 -0.94 -21.79 -21.78
CA ALA A 411 -0.03 -21.08 -20.89
C ALA A 411 -0.60 -19.71 -20.49
N TYR A 412 -1.10 -18.95 -21.47
CA TYR A 412 -1.73 -17.65 -21.21
C TYR A 412 -2.97 -17.78 -20.32
N GLY A 413 -3.83 -18.77 -20.58
CA GLY A 413 -5.00 -19.05 -19.74
C GLY A 413 -4.63 -19.37 -18.29
N ALA A 414 -3.62 -20.20 -18.06
CA ALA A 414 -3.09 -20.47 -16.72
C ALA A 414 -2.52 -19.21 -16.05
N PHE A 415 -1.78 -18.38 -16.80
CA PHE A 415 -1.21 -17.14 -16.28
C PHE A 415 -2.30 -16.11 -15.93
N LEU A 416 -3.34 -16.00 -16.76
CA LEU A 416 -4.51 -15.14 -16.52
C LEU A 416 -5.19 -15.50 -15.20
N LEU A 417 -5.39 -16.78 -14.91
CA LEU A 417 -5.98 -17.22 -13.65
C LEU A 417 -5.13 -16.83 -12.43
N VAL A 418 -3.80 -16.94 -12.51
CA VAL A 418 -2.89 -16.46 -11.46
C VAL A 418 -2.98 -14.93 -11.30
N ALA A 419 -3.08 -14.20 -12.41
CA ALA A 419 -3.24 -12.74 -12.39
C ALA A 419 -4.59 -12.32 -11.79
N MET A 420 -5.69 -12.97 -12.16
CA MET A 420 -7.02 -12.72 -11.60
C MET A 420 -7.07 -12.99 -10.09
N ALA A 421 -6.47 -14.10 -9.65
CA ALA A 421 -6.36 -14.42 -8.23
C ALA A 421 -5.51 -13.40 -7.43
N SER A 422 -4.69 -12.59 -8.12
CA SER A 422 -3.89 -11.53 -7.48
C SER A 422 -4.71 -10.29 -7.10
N ASN A 423 -5.97 -10.20 -7.54
CA ASN A 423 -6.92 -9.19 -7.10
C ASN A 423 -7.19 -9.34 -5.60
N PRO A 424 -7.01 -8.29 -4.77
CA PRO A 424 -7.23 -8.36 -3.33
C PRO A 424 -8.61 -8.92 -2.94
N ALA A 425 -9.67 -8.58 -3.67
CA ALA A 425 -11.03 -9.05 -3.38
C ALA A 425 -11.20 -10.56 -3.61
N VAL A 426 -10.48 -11.11 -4.60
CA VAL A 426 -10.45 -12.56 -4.83
C VAL A 426 -9.53 -13.22 -3.82
N ALA A 427 -8.33 -12.69 -3.64
CA ALA A 427 -7.30 -13.24 -2.76
C ALA A 427 -7.76 -13.34 -1.30
N SER A 428 -8.54 -12.38 -0.80
CA SER A 428 -9.08 -12.39 0.57
C SER A 428 -10.12 -13.48 0.81
N GLY A 429 -10.77 -13.98 -0.25
CA GLY A 429 -11.76 -15.06 -0.16
C GLY A 429 -11.15 -16.47 -0.23
N LEU A 430 -9.86 -16.59 -0.53
CA LEU A 430 -9.19 -17.88 -0.70
C LEU A 430 -8.66 -18.40 0.63
N SER A 431 -8.87 -19.69 0.91
CA SER A 431 -8.14 -20.39 1.96
C SER A 431 -6.65 -20.47 1.62
N TRP A 432 -5.82 -20.71 2.65
CA TRP A 432 -4.37 -20.84 2.45
C TRP A 432 -3.99 -21.98 1.48
N THR A 433 -4.75 -23.08 1.49
CA THR A 433 -4.54 -24.22 0.59
C THR A 433 -4.85 -23.86 -0.86
N GLU A 434 -5.95 -23.15 -1.11
CA GLU A 434 -6.33 -22.68 -2.45
C GLU A 434 -5.33 -21.65 -2.96
N PHE A 435 -4.98 -20.66 -2.12
CA PHE A 435 -3.96 -19.66 -2.43
C PHE A 435 -2.64 -20.32 -2.85
N LYS A 436 -2.16 -21.30 -2.09
CA LYS A 436 -0.94 -22.04 -2.42
C LYS A 436 -1.08 -22.84 -3.72
N THR A 437 -2.25 -23.43 -3.98
CA THR A 437 -2.50 -24.23 -5.18
C THR A 437 -2.45 -23.35 -6.43
N ILE A 438 -3.07 -22.17 -6.38
CA ILE A 438 -3.05 -21.20 -7.48
C ILE A 438 -1.65 -20.62 -7.65
N PHE A 439 -1.10 -19.95 -6.63
CA PHE A 439 0.17 -19.22 -6.77
C PHE A 439 1.41 -20.11 -6.83
N SER A 440 1.31 -21.41 -6.54
CA SER A 440 2.47 -22.31 -6.59
C SER A 440 2.27 -23.51 -7.49
N GLY A 441 1.07 -24.08 -7.57
CA GLY A 441 0.75 -25.18 -8.48
C GLY A 441 0.51 -24.67 -9.89
N LEU A 442 -0.47 -23.77 -10.05
CA LEU A 442 -0.79 -23.18 -11.35
C LEU A 442 0.36 -22.34 -11.91
N GLY A 443 1.15 -21.68 -11.04
CA GLY A 443 2.40 -21.03 -11.43
C GLY A 443 3.42 -21.98 -12.08
N LEU A 444 3.63 -23.16 -11.50
CA LEU A 444 4.51 -24.19 -12.09
C LEU A 444 3.94 -24.72 -13.41
N LEU A 445 2.63 -24.95 -13.47
CA LEU A 445 1.95 -25.36 -14.70
C LEU A 445 2.14 -24.30 -15.81
N THR A 446 1.99 -23.03 -15.48
CA THR A 446 2.18 -21.90 -16.41
C THR A 446 3.60 -21.92 -16.99
N MET A 447 4.63 -22.09 -16.14
CA MET A 447 6.01 -22.21 -16.62
C MET A 447 6.21 -23.44 -17.52
N ALA A 448 5.67 -24.59 -17.14
CA ALA A 448 5.77 -25.83 -17.93
C ALA A 448 5.12 -25.70 -19.31
N LEU A 449 3.90 -25.17 -19.38
CA LEU A 449 3.19 -24.93 -20.65
C LEU A 449 3.95 -23.91 -21.52
N THR A 450 4.51 -22.87 -20.91
CA THR A 450 5.32 -21.85 -21.62
C THR A 450 6.61 -22.45 -22.18
N LEU A 451 7.26 -23.38 -21.45
CA LEU A 451 8.42 -24.11 -21.95
C LEU A 451 8.06 -25.01 -23.13
N VAL A 452 6.91 -25.68 -23.13
CA VAL A 452 6.49 -26.45 -24.32
C VAL A 452 6.21 -25.52 -25.50
N HIS A 453 5.48 -24.42 -25.28
CA HIS A 453 5.22 -23.38 -26.28
C HIS A 453 6.54 -22.93 -26.94
N VAL A 454 7.47 -22.40 -26.17
CA VAL A 454 8.71 -21.86 -26.75
C VAL A 454 9.69 -22.94 -27.20
N GLY A 455 9.70 -24.11 -26.57
CA GLY A 455 10.54 -25.24 -26.99
C GLY A 455 10.18 -25.74 -28.39
N VAL A 456 8.88 -25.85 -28.70
CA VAL A 456 8.42 -26.21 -30.05
C VAL A 456 8.76 -25.10 -31.05
N PHE A 457 8.63 -23.83 -30.67
CA PHE A 457 9.05 -22.70 -31.50
C PHE A 457 10.56 -22.72 -31.81
N ILE A 458 11.40 -22.99 -30.81
CA ILE A 458 12.84 -23.14 -30.97
C ILE A 458 13.17 -24.30 -31.92
N LYS A 459 12.49 -25.44 -31.79
CA LYS A 459 12.63 -26.59 -32.73
C LYS A 459 12.24 -26.21 -34.16
N LEU A 460 11.20 -25.40 -34.34
CA LEU A 460 10.81 -24.90 -35.67
C LEU A 460 11.86 -23.94 -36.22
N LEU A 461 12.45 -23.08 -35.38
CA LEU A 461 13.53 -22.16 -35.77
C LEU A 461 14.86 -22.88 -36.07
N SER A 462 15.18 -23.96 -35.36
CA SER A 462 16.48 -24.62 -35.48
C SER A 462 16.75 -25.19 -36.88
N LYS A 463 15.68 -25.50 -37.63
CA LYS A 463 15.74 -25.94 -39.03
C LYS A 463 16.23 -24.87 -40.02
N PHE A 464 16.29 -23.61 -39.59
CA PHE A 464 16.68 -22.47 -40.42
C PHE A 464 17.94 -21.76 -39.91
N VAL A 465 18.68 -22.38 -38.97
CA VAL A 465 19.87 -21.77 -38.35
C VAL A 465 20.93 -21.38 -39.38
N ASP A 466 21.08 -22.14 -40.46
CA ASP A 466 22.04 -21.86 -41.52
C ASP A 466 21.67 -20.61 -42.36
N GLN A 467 20.41 -20.17 -42.33
CA GLN A 467 19.94 -18.98 -43.06
C GLN A 467 20.07 -17.68 -42.26
N PHE A 468 20.33 -17.77 -40.96
CA PHE A 468 20.42 -16.61 -40.09
C PHE A 468 21.82 -16.54 -39.46
N ASN A 469 22.59 -15.51 -39.81
CA ASN A 469 23.98 -15.36 -39.39
C ASN A 469 24.24 -15.27 -37.87
N ASN A 470 23.18 -15.27 -37.02
CA ASN A 470 23.13 -15.60 -35.59
C ASN A 470 21.70 -15.30 -35.04
N PRO A 471 20.76 -16.28 -34.85
CA PRO A 471 19.35 -15.91 -34.66
C PRO A 471 18.77 -15.91 -33.24
N VAL A 472 19.40 -16.44 -32.19
CA VAL A 472 18.59 -17.02 -31.07
C VAL A 472 19.03 -16.69 -29.64
N LEU A 473 19.99 -15.78 -29.42
CA LEU A 473 20.53 -15.57 -28.07
C LEU A 473 19.48 -15.12 -27.01
N PRO A 474 18.57 -14.15 -27.26
CA PRO A 474 17.63 -13.70 -26.23
C PRO A 474 16.54 -14.73 -25.92
N VAL A 475 16.03 -15.44 -26.93
CA VAL A 475 15.00 -16.47 -26.71
C VAL A 475 15.58 -17.68 -26.00
N PHE A 476 16.81 -18.11 -26.33
CA PHE A 476 17.50 -19.17 -25.59
C PHE A 476 17.81 -18.76 -24.15
N LEU A 477 18.24 -17.51 -23.94
CA LEU A 477 18.47 -17.00 -22.58
C LEU A 477 17.17 -16.99 -21.78
N ALA A 478 16.09 -16.44 -22.33
CA ALA A 478 14.79 -16.41 -21.68
C ALA A 478 14.25 -17.83 -21.39
N PHE A 479 14.38 -18.73 -22.36
CA PHE A 479 14.02 -20.14 -22.21
C PHE A 479 14.86 -20.83 -21.13
N GLY A 480 16.17 -20.59 -21.09
CA GLY A 480 17.08 -21.13 -20.09
C GLY A 480 16.75 -20.63 -18.68
N VAL A 481 16.53 -19.32 -18.51
CA VAL A 481 16.14 -18.73 -17.22
C VAL A 481 14.81 -19.30 -16.73
N LEU A 482 13.82 -19.43 -17.63
CA LEU A 482 12.53 -20.06 -17.31
C LEU A 482 12.69 -21.55 -16.95
N SER A 483 13.53 -22.28 -17.67
CA SER A 483 13.83 -23.69 -17.42
C SER A 483 14.44 -23.90 -16.03
N VAL A 484 15.43 -23.08 -15.67
CA VAL A 484 16.06 -23.11 -14.34
C VAL A 484 15.02 -22.84 -13.24
N ALA A 485 14.16 -21.84 -13.41
CA ALA A 485 13.11 -21.52 -12.44
C ALA A 485 12.10 -22.67 -12.29
N ALA A 486 11.63 -23.24 -13.41
CA ALA A 486 10.68 -24.35 -13.42
C ALA A 486 11.25 -25.62 -12.77
N VAL A 487 12.48 -26.01 -13.15
CA VAL A 487 13.16 -27.18 -12.58
C VAL A 487 13.43 -26.98 -11.10
N ALA A 488 13.97 -25.83 -10.68
CA ALA A 488 14.22 -25.56 -9.27
C ALA A 488 12.93 -25.63 -8.44
N MET A 489 11.83 -25.09 -8.96
CA MET A 489 10.53 -25.15 -8.30
C MET A 489 9.95 -26.57 -8.25
N ALA A 490 10.08 -27.34 -9.33
CA ALA A 490 9.65 -28.73 -9.39
C ALA A 490 10.42 -29.60 -8.40
N LEU A 491 11.75 -29.47 -8.36
CA LEU A 491 12.61 -30.18 -7.39
C LEU A 491 12.19 -29.88 -5.94
N CYS A 492 11.87 -28.62 -5.62
CA CYS A 492 11.39 -28.25 -4.27
C CYS A 492 10.05 -28.92 -3.88
N LYS A 493 9.27 -29.40 -4.85
CA LYS A 493 7.97 -30.06 -4.64
C LYS A 493 8.08 -31.58 -4.61
N LEU A 494 9.11 -32.16 -5.21
CA LEU A 494 9.31 -33.61 -5.29
C LEU A 494 10.10 -34.15 -4.08
N PRO A 495 9.79 -35.37 -3.59
CA PRO A 495 10.66 -36.09 -2.66
C PRO A 495 12.03 -36.41 -3.30
N PRO A 496 13.12 -36.47 -2.52
CA PRO A 496 13.19 -36.32 -1.07
C PRO A 496 13.21 -34.86 -0.58
N LEU A 497 13.43 -33.90 -1.49
CA LEU A 497 13.68 -32.50 -1.13
C LEU A 497 12.48 -31.83 -0.45
N SER A 498 11.26 -32.10 -0.93
CA SER A 498 10.05 -31.54 -0.34
C SER A 498 9.83 -31.97 1.12
N ILE A 499 10.23 -33.18 1.47
CA ILE A 499 10.17 -33.70 2.85
C ILE A 499 11.20 -32.98 3.71
N ALA A 500 12.43 -32.80 3.22
CA ALA A 500 13.49 -32.08 3.92
C ALA A 500 13.08 -30.62 4.20
N ILE A 501 12.51 -29.92 3.21
CA ILE A 501 12.04 -28.53 3.37
C ILE A 501 10.95 -28.44 4.44
N LYS A 502 9.98 -29.37 4.43
CA LYS A 502 8.92 -29.42 5.46
C LYS A 502 9.50 -29.61 6.85
N ARG A 503 10.48 -30.52 7.02
CA ARG A 503 11.14 -30.76 8.31
C ARG A 503 11.88 -29.52 8.81
N VAL A 504 12.63 -28.84 7.95
CA VAL A 504 13.37 -27.62 8.32
C VAL A 504 12.44 -26.47 8.71
N ARG A 505 11.26 -26.36 8.07
CA ARG A 505 10.27 -25.33 8.39
C ARG A 505 9.44 -25.62 9.65
N ALA A 506 9.37 -26.89 10.05
CA ALA A 506 8.68 -27.31 11.27
C ALA A 506 9.57 -27.17 12.53
N ARG A 507 10.89 -27.10 12.37
CA ARG A 507 11.87 -26.85 13.44
C ARG A 507 12.03 -25.36 13.71
#